data_AF-A0A3D4WRA4-F1
#
_entry.id   AF-A0A3D4WRA4-F1
#
_cell.length_a   1.000
_cell.length_b   1.000
_cell.length_c   1.000
_cell.angle_alpha   90.00
_cell.angle_beta   90.00
_cell.angle_gamma   90.00
#
_symmetry.space_group_name_H-M   'P 1'
#
loop_
_entity.id
_entity.type
_entity.pdbx_description
1 polymer ?
#
loop_
_entity_poly.entity_id
_entity_poly.type
_entity_poly.pdbx_seq_one_letter_code
_entity_poly.pdbx_strand_id
1 'polypeptide(L)'
;MRVELLLAPDCPLADAARLVVSQSTDQLGLKVSVAERIGDFPSPTLLVDGIDVMTGSVGAQHVQACRLDMPTVSRVLDAMRKALLTVGVTSSRIAEISPAARQVHMAILNHFAVTGQALRIESELLGELHDHDVIRLDERGDIRAAYPFSGVPTPHVVQIHDGPTVFAMCAIDALGMAAMLGRDITIASTDVLSGQQVRVEIFQDHASWVPDTAAVFVGSEYAGTQDCCTTAAADRCCEVMNFFASAENAEAWAAEHPDVDGVVLTKEQALRLGVDIFGRLLHD
;
A
#
# COMPACT_ATOMS: atom_id res chain seq x y z
N MET A 1 10.99 -6.23 -0.89
CA MET A 1 10.48 -6.76 -2.17
C MET A 1 11.22 -8.04 -2.50
N ARG A 2 10.49 -9.13 -2.69
CA ARG A 2 10.94 -10.43 -3.16
C ARG A 2 10.56 -10.55 -4.63
N VAL A 3 11.53 -10.86 -5.49
CA VAL A 3 11.29 -11.09 -6.91
C VAL A 3 11.64 -12.54 -7.21
N GLU A 4 10.68 -13.30 -7.74
CA GLU A 4 10.87 -14.71 -8.09
C GLU A 4 10.61 -14.92 -9.58
N LEU A 5 11.53 -15.59 -10.27
CA LEU A 5 11.34 -16.03 -11.65
C LEU A 5 11.13 -17.54 -11.67
N LEU A 6 9.92 -17.95 -12.04
CA LEU A 6 9.51 -19.34 -12.11
C LEU A 6 9.61 -19.85 -13.55
N LEU A 7 10.36 -20.94 -13.73
CA LEU A 7 10.68 -21.50 -15.04
C LEU A 7 10.30 -22.99 -15.10
N ALA A 8 9.79 -23.43 -16.24
CA ALA A 8 9.75 -24.84 -16.60
C ALA A 8 11.16 -25.30 -17.03
N PRO A 9 11.49 -26.60 -16.91
CA PRO A 9 12.70 -27.15 -17.50
C PRO A 9 12.80 -26.76 -18.98
N ASP A 10 13.98 -26.32 -19.41
CA ASP A 10 14.30 -25.96 -20.79
C ASP A 10 13.38 -24.89 -21.42
N CYS A 11 12.84 -23.95 -20.61
CA CYS A 11 12.01 -22.87 -21.12
C CYS A 11 12.76 -22.01 -22.16
N PRO A 12 12.27 -21.93 -23.42
CA PRO A 12 12.93 -21.18 -24.48
C PRO A 12 12.88 -19.65 -24.28
N LEU A 13 12.01 -19.17 -23.39
CA LEU A 13 11.84 -17.75 -23.08
C LEU A 13 12.60 -17.31 -21.82
N ALA A 14 13.36 -18.21 -21.18
CA ALA A 14 14.03 -17.93 -19.91
C ALA A 14 14.98 -16.73 -19.99
N ASP A 15 15.82 -16.65 -21.02
CA ASP A 15 16.80 -15.56 -21.15
C ASP A 15 16.13 -14.21 -21.44
N ALA A 16 15.05 -14.23 -22.24
CA ALA A 16 14.25 -13.03 -22.47
C ALA A 16 13.59 -12.54 -21.18
N ALA A 17 13.08 -13.45 -20.34
CA ALA A 17 12.51 -13.09 -19.04
C ALA A 17 13.54 -12.50 -18.09
N ARG A 18 14.74 -13.11 -18.00
CA ARG A 18 15.85 -12.56 -17.21
C ARG A 18 16.23 -11.16 -17.65
N LEU A 19 16.29 -10.92 -18.96
CA LEU A 19 16.63 -9.61 -19.52
C LEU A 19 15.60 -8.56 -19.11
N VAL A 20 14.30 -8.87 -19.21
CA VAL A 20 13.24 -7.94 -18.78
C VAL A 20 13.37 -7.62 -17.29
N VAL A 21 13.61 -8.62 -16.44
CA VAL A 21 13.79 -8.40 -15.00
C VAL A 21 15.02 -7.52 -14.73
N SER A 22 16.17 -7.83 -15.33
CA SER A 22 17.41 -7.05 -15.18
C SER A 22 17.22 -5.61 -15.63
N GLN A 23 16.64 -5.39 -16.81
CA GLN A 23 16.35 -4.05 -17.32
C GLN A 23 15.43 -3.26 -16.39
N SER A 24 14.45 -3.94 -15.78
CA SER A 24 13.53 -3.30 -14.84
C SER A 24 14.22 -2.94 -13.53
N THR A 25 15.06 -3.83 -12.97
CA THR A 25 15.83 -3.52 -11.76
C THR A 25 16.86 -2.42 -11.98
N ASP A 26 17.52 -2.41 -13.14
CA ASP A 26 18.50 -1.40 -13.52
C ASP A 26 17.86 -0.02 -13.68
N GLN A 27 16.69 0.05 -14.33
CA GLN A 27 15.94 1.30 -14.50
C GLN A 27 15.42 1.86 -13.16
N LEU A 28 15.14 1.01 -12.18
CA LEU A 28 14.76 1.43 -10.83
C LEU A 28 15.97 1.72 -9.93
N GLY A 29 17.19 1.45 -10.39
CA GLY A 29 18.41 1.59 -9.59
C GLY A 29 18.46 0.64 -8.38
N LEU A 30 17.70 -0.46 -8.40
CA LEU A 30 17.55 -1.37 -7.27
C LEU A 30 18.53 -2.53 -7.34
N LYS A 31 19.17 -2.84 -6.21
CA LYS A 31 19.90 -4.10 -6.04
C LYS A 31 18.95 -5.16 -5.46
N VAL A 32 18.16 -5.80 -6.32
CA VAL A 32 17.23 -6.87 -5.92
C VAL A 32 17.80 -8.23 -6.27
N SER A 33 17.85 -9.14 -5.29
CA SER A 33 18.16 -10.54 -5.54
C SER A 33 16.93 -11.24 -6.14
N VAL A 34 17.06 -11.72 -7.37
CA VAL A 34 16.01 -12.48 -8.07
C VAL A 34 16.18 -13.96 -7.75
N ALA A 35 15.19 -14.57 -7.12
CA ALA A 35 15.20 -16.01 -6.84
C ALA A 35 14.62 -16.78 -8.03
N GLU A 36 15.46 -17.57 -8.70
CA GLU A 36 15.00 -18.45 -9.77
C GLU A 36 14.59 -19.81 -9.24
N ARG A 37 13.45 -20.33 -9.72
CA ARG A 37 12.96 -21.67 -9.37
C ARG A 37 12.55 -22.41 -10.62
N ILE A 38 13.10 -23.61 -10.79
CA ILE A 38 12.76 -24.51 -11.90
C ILE A 38 11.78 -25.56 -11.38
N GLY A 39 10.67 -25.76 -12.08
CA GLY A 39 9.65 -26.73 -11.71
C GLY A 39 8.43 -26.69 -12.61
N ASP A 40 7.34 -27.30 -12.16
CA ASP A 40 6.09 -27.40 -12.93
C ASP A 40 5.28 -26.11 -12.82
N PHE A 41 5.71 -25.08 -13.55
CA PHE A 41 5.07 -23.76 -13.57
C PHE A 41 4.68 -23.35 -14.99
N PRO A 42 3.64 -22.51 -15.13
CA PRO A 42 3.44 -21.71 -16.33
C PRO A 42 4.69 -20.89 -16.59
N SER A 43 5.43 -21.18 -17.65
CA SER A 43 6.75 -20.60 -17.87
C SER A 43 6.80 -19.62 -19.04
N PRO A 44 7.45 -18.45 -18.89
CA PRO A 44 8.02 -17.90 -17.65
C PRO A 44 6.95 -17.17 -16.81
N THR A 45 7.00 -17.31 -15.49
CA THR A 45 6.18 -16.51 -14.56
C THR A 45 7.09 -15.67 -13.68
N LEU A 46 6.85 -14.36 -13.67
CA LEU A 46 7.52 -13.44 -12.77
C LEU A 46 6.58 -13.10 -11.61
N LEU A 47 7.02 -13.37 -10.40
CA LEU A 47 6.34 -12.94 -9.18
C LEU A 47 7.07 -11.75 -8.58
N VAL A 48 6.31 -10.73 -8.16
CA VAL A 48 6.79 -9.66 -7.29
C VAL A 48 5.98 -9.72 -6.00
N ASP A 49 6.66 -9.93 -4.87
CA ASP A 49 6.08 -10.18 -3.56
C ASP A 49 4.99 -11.27 -3.57
N GLY A 50 5.21 -12.30 -4.38
CA GLY A 50 4.31 -13.44 -4.51
C GLY A 50 3.11 -13.20 -5.43
N ILE A 51 3.02 -12.06 -6.11
CA ILE A 51 1.97 -11.75 -7.09
C ILE A 51 2.52 -11.89 -8.50
N ASP A 52 1.84 -12.66 -9.33
CA ASP A 52 2.17 -12.82 -10.74
C ASP A 52 1.92 -11.54 -11.53
N VAL A 53 2.99 -11.02 -12.14
CA VAL A 53 2.98 -9.76 -12.88
C VAL A 53 2.01 -9.76 -14.06
N MET A 54 1.72 -10.92 -14.65
CA MET A 54 0.84 -11.00 -15.82
C MET A 54 -0.63 -11.14 -15.44
N THR A 55 -0.92 -11.84 -14.35
CA THR A 55 -2.30 -12.22 -13.99
C THR A 55 -2.84 -11.50 -12.75
N GLY A 56 -1.97 -10.89 -11.94
CA GLY A 56 -2.33 -10.32 -10.64
C GLY A 56 -2.70 -11.37 -9.58
N SER A 57 -2.54 -12.66 -9.87
CA SER A 57 -2.88 -13.76 -8.96
C SER A 57 -1.75 -14.06 -7.97
N VAL A 58 -2.10 -14.63 -6.81
CA VAL A 58 -1.12 -15.06 -5.80
C VAL A 58 -0.46 -16.36 -6.26
N GLY A 59 0.87 -16.33 -6.32
CA GLY A 59 1.70 -17.45 -6.69
C GLY A 59 1.53 -17.87 -8.15
N ALA A 60 1.95 -19.09 -8.44
CA ALA A 60 1.73 -19.74 -9.73
C ALA A 60 1.03 -21.08 -9.52
N GLN A 61 0.16 -21.45 -10.45
CA GLN A 61 -0.40 -22.79 -10.51
C GLN A 61 0.73 -23.81 -10.76
N HIS A 62 0.65 -24.99 -10.14
CA HIS A 62 1.63 -26.06 -10.36
C HIS A 62 1.21 -26.90 -11.59
N VAL A 63 1.43 -26.34 -12.78
CA VAL A 63 1.10 -26.97 -14.06
C VAL A 63 2.25 -26.71 -15.04
N GLN A 64 2.71 -27.74 -15.74
CA GLN A 64 3.63 -27.57 -16.87
C GLN A 64 2.89 -26.99 -18.08
N ALA A 65 3.01 -25.68 -18.26
CA ALA A 65 2.45 -24.99 -19.42
C ALA A 65 3.41 -23.89 -19.91
N CYS A 66 3.48 -23.67 -21.22
CA CYS A 66 4.16 -22.51 -21.77
C CYS A 66 3.22 -21.31 -21.77
N ARG A 67 3.70 -20.16 -21.27
CA ARG A 67 3.07 -18.87 -21.52
C ARG A 67 3.48 -18.37 -22.89
N LEU A 68 2.49 -17.94 -23.66
CA LEU A 68 2.71 -17.29 -24.96
C LEU A 68 2.91 -15.78 -24.78
N ASP A 69 2.48 -15.24 -23.64
CA ASP A 69 2.59 -13.84 -23.26
C ASP A 69 3.78 -13.63 -22.30
N MET A 70 4.64 -12.68 -22.66
CA MET A 70 5.81 -12.28 -21.88
C MET A 70 5.55 -11.01 -21.09
N PRO A 71 6.06 -10.87 -19.85
CA PRO A 71 6.06 -9.59 -19.17
C PRO A 71 6.91 -8.58 -19.94
N THR A 72 6.40 -7.34 -20.06
CA THR A 72 7.13 -6.21 -20.63
C THR A 72 7.87 -5.46 -19.53
N VAL A 73 8.94 -4.74 -19.88
CA VAL A 73 9.70 -3.90 -18.93
C VAL A 73 8.75 -2.92 -18.20
N SER A 74 7.87 -2.23 -18.92
CA SER A 74 6.89 -1.32 -18.30
C SER A 74 6.03 -2.01 -17.24
N ARG A 75 5.51 -3.20 -17.54
CA ARG A 75 4.64 -3.94 -16.61
C ARG A 75 5.40 -4.44 -15.38
N VAL A 76 6.66 -4.87 -15.56
CA VAL A 76 7.53 -5.28 -14.43
C VAL A 76 7.90 -4.06 -13.58
N LEU A 77 8.22 -2.92 -14.19
CA LEU A 77 8.45 -1.67 -13.49
C LEU A 77 7.23 -1.26 -12.67
N ASP A 78 6.03 -1.33 -13.23
CA ASP A 78 4.79 -1.01 -12.50
C ASP A 78 4.58 -1.96 -11.32
N ALA A 79 4.81 -3.26 -11.50
CA ALA A 79 4.71 -4.24 -10.42
C ALA A 79 5.76 -4.02 -9.32
N MET A 80 7.01 -3.73 -9.70
CA MET A 80 8.09 -3.44 -8.75
C MET A 80 7.88 -2.10 -8.04
N ARG A 81 7.40 -1.07 -8.73
CA ARG A 81 7.02 0.22 -8.12
C ARG A 81 5.91 0.04 -7.11
N LYS A 82 4.85 -0.70 -7.46
CA LYS A 82 3.78 -1.08 -6.51
C LYS A 82 4.36 -1.78 -5.29
N ALA A 83 5.26 -2.74 -5.49
CA ALA A 83 5.91 -3.46 -4.40
C ALA A 83 6.87 -2.58 -3.57
N LEU A 84 7.55 -1.61 -4.16
CA LEU A 84 8.38 -0.63 -3.44
C LEU A 84 7.53 0.31 -2.59
N LEU A 85 6.38 0.74 -3.13
CA LEU A 85 5.37 1.46 -2.38
C LEU A 85 4.82 0.59 -1.22
N THR A 86 4.88 -0.74 -1.34
CA THR A 86 4.55 -1.68 -0.25
C THR A 86 5.72 -2.01 0.71
N VAL A 87 6.96 -1.60 0.44
CA VAL A 87 8.13 -1.98 1.26
C VAL A 87 8.45 -0.96 2.34
N GLY A 88 7.83 0.22 2.31
CA GLY A 88 7.77 1.18 3.42
C GLY A 88 6.54 1.02 4.33
N VAL A 89 5.89 -0.15 4.28
CA VAL A 89 4.57 -0.38 4.87
C VAL A 89 4.62 -0.54 6.39
N THR A 90 3.60 -0.02 7.07
CA THR A 90 3.43 -0.10 8.53
C THR A 90 3.71 -1.51 9.09
N SER A 91 3.32 -2.59 8.40
CA SER A 91 3.55 -3.97 8.83
C SER A 91 5.02 -4.39 8.97
N SER A 92 5.93 -3.93 8.11
CA SER A 92 7.37 -4.21 8.27
C SER A 92 7.97 -3.40 9.42
N ARG A 93 7.55 -2.14 9.57
CA ARG A 93 7.98 -1.27 10.68
C ARG A 93 7.53 -1.79 12.05
N ILE A 94 6.34 -2.39 12.11
CA ILE A 94 5.83 -3.02 13.32
C ILE A 94 6.67 -4.24 13.73
N ALA A 95 7.31 -4.93 12.79
CA ALA A 95 8.18 -6.05 13.14
C ALA A 95 9.47 -5.60 13.84
N GLU A 96 9.82 -4.32 13.74
CA GLU A 96 11.05 -3.74 14.28
C GLU A 96 10.87 -3.11 15.67
N ILE A 97 9.63 -2.83 16.09
CA ILE A 97 9.34 -2.30 17.42
C ILE A 97 9.34 -3.40 18.48
N SER A 98 9.66 -3.02 19.71
CA SER A 98 9.67 -3.85 20.89
C SER A 98 8.27 -4.41 21.21
N PRO A 99 8.18 -5.59 21.85
CA PRO A 99 6.89 -6.14 22.27
C PRO A 99 6.08 -5.21 23.18
N ALA A 100 6.75 -4.41 24.01
CA ALA A 100 6.11 -3.44 24.89
C ALA A 100 5.54 -2.26 24.08
N ALA A 101 6.32 -1.69 23.16
CA ALA A 101 5.84 -0.65 22.26
C ALA A 101 4.67 -1.15 21.40
N ARG A 102 4.72 -2.41 20.95
CA ARG A 102 3.61 -3.03 20.20
C ARG A 102 2.30 -3.07 21.00
N GLN A 103 2.35 -3.37 22.30
CA GLN A 103 1.15 -3.33 23.14
C GLN A 103 0.57 -1.92 23.25
N VAL A 104 1.43 -0.90 23.41
CA VAL A 104 1.01 0.51 23.42
C VAL A 104 0.40 0.89 22.07
N HIS A 105 1.01 0.48 20.96
CA HIS A 105 0.48 0.71 19.62
C HIS A 105 -0.92 0.11 19.45
N MET A 106 -1.12 -1.16 19.85
CA MET A 106 -2.44 -1.79 19.80
C MET A 106 -3.47 -1.06 20.68
N ALA A 107 -3.07 -0.57 21.85
CA ALA A 107 -3.96 0.21 22.71
C ALA A 107 -4.39 1.53 22.04
N ILE A 108 -3.46 2.22 21.37
CA ILE A 108 -3.74 3.46 20.63
C ILE A 108 -4.73 3.18 19.49
N LEU A 109 -4.48 2.16 18.66
CA LEU A 109 -5.35 1.83 17.53
C LEU A 109 -6.76 1.41 17.97
N ASN A 110 -6.86 0.58 19.02
CA ASN A 110 -8.14 0.20 19.59
C ASN A 110 -8.89 1.40 20.18
N HIS A 111 -8.18 2.35 20.79
CA HIS A 111 -8.80 3.57 21.29
C HIS A 111 -9.41 4.38 20.14
N PHE A 112 -8.66 4.64 19.06
CA PHE A 112 -9.20 5.27 17.85
C PHE A 112 -10.43 4.55 17.31
N ALA A 113 -10.38 3.22 17.25
CA ALA A 113 -11.45 2.39 16.70
C ALA A 113 -12.75 2.41 17.53
N VAL A 114 -12.70 2.91 18.77
CA VAL A 114 -13.84 3.02 19.69
C VAL A 114 -14.29 4.47 19.85
N THR A 115 -13.36 5.41 19.97
CA THR A 115 -13.67 6.81 20.31
C THR A 115 -13.60 7.76 19.12
N GLY A 116 -12.91 7.35 18.06
CA GLY A 116 -12.54 8.20 16.92
C GLY A 116 -11.55 9.31 17.25
N GLN A 117 -10.86 9.21 18.40
CA GLN A 117 -9.92 10.21 18.88
C GLN A 117 -8.56 9.60 19.22
N ALA A 118 -7.53 10.43 19.21
CA ALA A 118 -6.19 10.04 19.65
C ALA A 118 -6.17 9.76 21.16
N LEU A 119 -5.53 8.66 21.55
CA LEU A 119 -5.35 8.29 22.94
C LEU A 119 -4.38 9.26 23.62
N ARG A 120 -4.81 9.87 24.73
CA ARG A 120 -3.95 10.70 25.57
C ARG A 120 -3.25 9.86 26.63
N ILE A 121 -1.97 9.57 26.42
CA ILE A 121 -1.12 8.81 27.34
C ILE A 121 0.27 9.42 27.43
N GLU A 122 0.87 9.35 28.61
CA GLU A 122 2.29 9.62 28.81
C GLU A 122 3.03 8.28 28.85
N SER A 123 3.90 8.04 27.87
CA SER A 123 4.72 6.82 27.81
C SER A 123 6.03 7.09 27.10
N GLU A 124 7.14 6.60 27.67
CA GLU A 124 8.46 6.65 27.04
C GLU A 124 8.52 5.88 25.72
N LEU A 125 7.59 4.93 25.51
CA LEU A 125 7.49 4.10 24.30
C LEU A 125 6.91 4.87 23.09
N LEU A 126 6.30 6.04 23.30
CA LEU A 126 5.81 6.86 22.19
C LEU A 126 6.94 7.34 21.28
N GLY A 127 8.14 7.57 21.83
CA GLY A 127 9.33 7.91 21.05
C GLY A 127 9.73 6.79 20.10
N GLU A 128 9.79 5.55 20.60
CA GLU A 128 10.08 4.38 19.77
C GLU A 128 9.05 4.20 18.64
N LEU A 129 7.75 4.30 18.96
CA LEU A 129 6.68 4.20 17.97
C LEU A 129 6.75 5.32 16.92
N HIS A 130 7.18 6.52 17.32
CA HIS A 130 7.43 7.63 16.42
C HIS A 130 8.63 7.37 15.52
N ASP A 131 9.77 6.97 16.09
CA ASP A 131 11.00 6.74 15.34
C ASP A 131 10.84 5.64 14.28
N HIS A 132 10.06 4.60 14.58
CA HIS A 132 9.71 3.54 13.64
C HIS A 132 8.55 3.86 12.69
N ASP A 133 8.00 5.07 12.72
CA ASP A 133 6.94 5.52 11.79
C ASP A 133 5.70 4.62 11.77
N VAL A 134 5.26 4.20 12.97
CA VAL A 134 3.96 3.56 13.20
C VAL A 134 2.96 4.51 13.88
N ILE A 135 3.46 5.57 14.53
CA ILE A 135 2.67 6.74 14.94
C ILE A 135 3.41 8.03 14.56
N ARG A 136 2.72 9.16 14.61
CA ARG A 136 3.30 10.51 14.53
C ARG A 136 2.87 11.33 15.73
N LEU A 137 3.84 12.03 16.31
CA LEU A 137 3.63 12.95 17.42
C LEU A 137 3.67 14.37 16.86
N ASP A 138 2.91 15.29 17.47
CA ASP A 138 3.04 16.72 17.19
C ASP A 138 4.16 17.36 18.04
N GLU A 139 4.35 18.66 17.89
CA GLU A 139 5.37 19.44 18.64
C GLU A 139 5.18 19.41 20.17
N ARG A 140 3.98 19.03 20.65
CA ARG A 140 3.65 18.90 22.07
C ARG A 140 3.84 17.49 22.59
N GLY A 141 4.15 16.53 21.71
CA GLY A 141 4.24 15.12 22.04
C GLY A 141 2.88 14.40 22.04
N ASP A 142 1.80 15.05 21.58
CA ASP A 142 0.49 14.42 21.44
C ASP A 142 0.45 13.58 20.15
N ILE A 143 -0.30 12.47 20.15
CA ILE A 143 -0.46 11.60 18.98
C ILE A 143 -1.27 12.33 17.90
N ARG A 144 -0.60 12.72 16.82
CA ARG A 144 -1.20 13.32 15.62
C ARG A 144 -1.72 12.27 14.65
N ALA A 145 -1.08 11.11 14.56
CA ALA A 145 -1.51 10.00 13.72
C ALA A 145 -1.06 8.65 14.30
N ALA A 146 -1.82 7.59 14.04
CA ALA A 146 -1.45 6.21 14.33
C ALA A 146 -2.03 5.34 13.22
N TYR A 147 -1.21 4.93 12.26
CA TYR A 147 -1.69 4.40 10.99
C TYR A 147 -2.55 3.14 11.20
N PRO A 148 -3.74 3.07 10.57
CA PRO A 148 -4.22 3.92 9.48
C PRO A 148 -4.93 5.23 9.88
N PHE A 149 -5.10 5.50 11.18
CA PHE A 149 -5.87 6.64 11.68
C PHE A 149 -5.09 7.97 11.68
N SER A 150 -5.82 9.05 11.39
CA SER A 150 -5.40 10.42 11.64
C SER A 150 -6.08 10.97 12.90
N GLY A 151 -5.32 11.63 13.76
CA GLY A 151 -5.81 12.39 14.91
C GLY A 151 -6.33 13.78 14.56
N VAL A 152 -6.15 14.21 13.30
CA VAL A 152 -6.65 15.49 12.76
C VAL A 152 -7.56 15.24 11.55
N PRO A 153 -8.51 16.15 11.25
CA PRO A 153 -9.38 16.02 10.09
C PRO A 153 -8.59 15.89 8.77
N THR A 154 -9.00 14.94 7.93
CA THR A 154 -8.47 14.74 6.57
C THR A 154 -9.63 14.65 5.57
N PRO A 155 -9.37 14.76 4.26
CA PRO A 155 -10.37 14.48 3.24
C PRO A 155 -10.86 13.03 3.22
N HIS A 156 -10.25 12.10 3.96
CA HIS A 156 -10.62 10.68 3.97
C HIS A 156 -11.38 10.35 5.25
N VAL A 157 -12.70 10.48 5.20
CA VAL A 157 -13.59 10.26 6.33
C VAL A 157 -14.09 8.82 6.29
N VAL A 158 -13.92 8.08 7.38
CA VAL A 158 -14.35 6.68 7.50
C VAL A 158 -15.40 6.56 8.59
N GLN A 159 -16.62 6.18 8.20
CA GLN A 159 -17.67 5.79 9.12
C GLN A 159 -17.56 4.29 9.41
N ILE A 160 -17.28 3.93 10.65
CA ILE A 160 -17.25 2.54 11.09
C ILE A 160 -18.68 2.10 11.46
N HIS A 161 -19.12 0.93 10.98
CA HIS A 161 -20.42 0.38 11.36
C HIS A 161 -20.49 0.14 12.88
N ASP A 162 -21.59 0.57 13.51
CA ASP A 162 -21.77 0.59 14.98
C ASP A 162 -20.63 1.27 15.75
N GLY A 163 -19.90 2.18 15.10
CA GLY A 163 -18.71 2.83 15.65
C GLY A 163 -18.66 4.33 15.38
N PRO A 164 -17.54 4.97 15.75
CA PRO A 164 -17.33 6.38 15.51
C PRO A 164 -17.06 6.66 14.02
N THR A 165 -17.18 7.93 13.65
CA THR A 165 -16.54 8.47 12.46
C THR A 165 -15.08 8.77 12.78
N VAL A 166 -14.15 8.37 11.91
CA VAL A 166 -12.71 8.59 12.05
C VAL A 166 -12.14 9.20 10.77
N PHE A 167 -10.90 9.67 10.84
CA PHE A 167 -10.15 10.15 9.68
C PHE A 167 -9.02 9.16 9.36
N ALA A 168 -8.77 8.92 8.08
CA ALA A 168 -7.64 8.15 7.61
C ALA A 168 -6.52 9.07 7.09
N MET A 169 -5.27 8.62 7.17
CA MET A 169 -4.14 9.42 6.68
C MET A 169 -4.09 9.50 5.15
N CYS A 170 -4.52 8.45 4.44
CA CYS A 170 -4.55 8.42 2.97
C CYS A 170 -5.66 7.50 2.43
N ALA A 171 -5.77 7.39 1.11
CA ALA A 171 -6.74 6.51 0.47
C ALA A 171 -6.54 5.01 0.80
N ILE A 172 -5.29 4.53 0.79
CA ILE A 172 -4.96 3.13 1.10
C ILE A 172 -5.24 2.80 2.57
N ASP A 173 -4.92 3.72 3.47
CA ASP A 173 -5.21 3.61 4.90
C ASP A 173 -6.70 3.46 5.15
N ALA A 174 -7.53 4.29 4.50
CA ALA A 174 -8.99 4.20 4.59
C ALA A 174 -9.51 2.83 4.13
N LEU A 175 -9.00 2.31 3.00
CA LEU A 175 -9.41 1.01 2.46
C LEU A 175 -9.01 -0.16 3.37
N GLY A 176 -7.84 -0.07 4.03
CA GLY A 176 -7.34 -1.11 4.92
C GLY A 176 -8.08 -1.21 6.26
N MET A 177 -8.79 -0.16 6.68
CA MET A 177 -9.49 -0.13 7.97
C MET A 177 -10.56 -1.22 8.10
N ALA A 178 -11.27 -1.58 7.03
CA ALA A 178 -12.34 -2.59 7.08
C ALA A 178 -11.80 -3.94 7.57
N ALA A 179 -10.76 -4.44 6.90
CA ALA A 179 -10.12 -5.71 7.25
C ALA A 179 -9.38 -5.63 8.60
N MET A 180 -8.70 -4.51 8.88
CA MET A 180 -8.05 -4.30 10.18
C MET A 180 -9.04 -4.42 11.34
N LEU A 181 -10.22 -3.81 11.20
CA LEU A 181 -11.22 -3.74 12.27
C LEU A 181 -12.17 -4.94 12.29
N GLY A 182 -12.20 -5.75 11.22
CA GLY A 182 -13.20 -6.80 11.04
C GLY A 182 -14.63 -6.23 11.03
N ARG A 183 -14.82 -5.02 10.51
CA ARG A 183 -16.09 -4.28 10.54
C ARG A 183 -16.36 -3.63 9.19
N ASP A 184 -17.63 -3.57 8.82
CA ASP A 184 -18.08 -2.84 7.64
C ASP A 184 -17.83 -1.34 7.81
N ILE A 185 -17.46 -0.66 6.73
CA ILE A 185 -17.17 0.78 6.74
C ILE A 185 -17.74 1.49 5.52
N THR A 186 -18.00 2.78 5.66
CA THR A 186 -18.25 3.71 4.55
C THR A 186 -17.17 4.78 4.54
N ILE A 187 -16.48 4.93 3.41
CA ILE A 187 -15.46 5.93 3.18
C ILE A 187 -16.06 7.04 2.33
N ALA A 188 -15.89 8.29 2.74
CA ALA A 188 -16.18 9.47 1.95
C ALA A 188 -14.89 10.25 1.73
N SER A 189 -14.63 10.61 0.48
CA SER A 189 -13.49 11.42 0.10
C SER A 189 -13.76 12.32 -1.09
N THR A 190 -12.78 13.12 -1.46
CA THR A 190 -12.88 14.12 -2.54
C THR A 190 -11.69 13.97 -3.46
N ASP A 191 -11.97 13.91 -4.76
CA ASP A 191 -10.96 13.99 -5.80
C ASP A 191 -10.23 15.34 -5.71
N VAL A 192 -8.91 15.29 -5.52
CA VAL A 192 -8.07 16.47 -5.31
C VAL A 192 -7.97 17.36 -6.55
N LEU A 193 -8.16 16.82 -7.75
CA LEU A 193 -8.11 17.56 -9.00
C LEU A 193 -9.47 18.20 -9.32
N SER A 194 -10.53 17.40 -9.27
CA SER A 194 -11.86 17.83 -9.74
C SER A 194 -12.80 18.34 -8.64
N GLY A 195 -12.52 18.03 -7.37
CA GLY A 195 -13.42 18.29 -6.24
C GLY A 195 -14.65 17.37 -6.19
N GLN A 196 -14.77 16.40 -7.11
CA GLN A 196 -15.87 15.45 -7.12
C GLN A 196 -15.78 14.48 -5.94
N GLN A 197 -16.94 14.15 -5.36
CA GLN A 197 -17.01 13.19 -4.24
C GLN A 197 -16.72 11.77 -4.72
N VAL A 198 -15.92 11.05 -3.93
CA VAL A 198 -15.69 9.61 -4.05
C VAL A 198 -16.22 8.94 -2.78
N ARG A 199 -17.09 7.95 -2.92
CA ARG A 199 -17.64 7.15 -1.83
C ARG A 199 -17.31 5.68 -2.05
N VAL A 200 -16.84 5.00 -1.02
CA VAL A 200 -16.59 3.56 -1.04
C VAL A 200 -17.31 2.92 0.13
N GLU A 201 -18.12 1.90 -0.12
CA GLU A 201 -18.75 1.09 0.92
C GLU A 201 -18.14 -0.29 0.90
N ILE A 202 -17.60 -0.74 2.03
CA ILE A 202 -17.03 -2.07 2.20
C ILE A 202 -17.93 -2.83 3.16
N PHE A 203 -18.66 -3.80 2.63
CA PHE A 203 -19.60 -4.64 3.38
C PHE A 203 -19.30 -6.11 3.10
N GLN A 204 -19.09 -6.91 4.13
CA GLN A 204 -18.76 -8.35 4.00
C GLN A 204 -17.63 -8.61 2.98
N ASP A 205 -16.52 -7.86 3.11
CA ASP A 205 -15.34 -7.92 2.22
C ASP A 205 -15.59 -7.53 0.74
N HIS A 206 -16.78 -7.04 0.41
CA HIS A 206 -17.12 -6.52 -0.91
C HIS A 206 -17.14 -4.99 -0.92
N ALA A 207 -16.33 -4.40 -1.79
CA ALA A 207 -16.27 -2.94 -1.96
C ALA A 207 -17.12 -2.48 -3.14
N SER A 208 -18.01 -1.52 -2.91
CA SER A 208 -18.74 -0.78 -3.95
C SER A 208 -18.29 0.68 -3.95
N TRP A 209 -18.19 1.28 -5.14
CA TRP A 209 -17.54 2.57 -5.33
C TRP A 209 -18.41 3.49 -6.17
N VAL A 210 -18.51 4.75 -5.77
CA VAL A 210 -19.18 5.81 -6.51
C VAL A 210 -18.22 7.00 -6.64
N PRO A 211 -17.89 7.45 -7.85
CA PRO A 211 -18.33 6.88 -9.15
C PRO A 211 -17.73 5.50 -9.44
N ASP A 212 -18.31 4.80 -10.41
CA ASP A 212 -17.81 3.52 -10.90
C ASP A 212 -16.47 3.63 -11.67
N THR A 213 -16.10 4.84 -12.05
CA THR A 213 -14.80 5.17 -12.64
C THR A 213 -13.70 5.42 -11.62
N ALA A 214 -14.03 5.50 -10.32
CA ALA A 214 -13.08 5.92 -9.28
C ALA A 214 -11.80 5.08 -9.27
N ALA A 215 -10.67 5.75 -9.00
CA ALA A 215 -9.34 5.18 -8.94
C ALA A 215 -8.56 5.71 -7.72
N VAL A 216 -7.41 5.11 -7.44
CA VAL A 216 -6.51 5.57 -6.37
C VAL A 216 -5.14 5.80 -6.97
N PHE A 217 -4.53 6.95 -6.70
CA PHE A 217 -3.11 7.15 -6.98
C PHE A 217 -2.29 6.75 -5.75
N VAL A 218 -1.20 6.02 -5.96
CA VAL A 218 -0.23 5.72 -4.91
C VAL A 218 1.15 6.16 -5.38
N GLY A 219 1.82 6.97 -4.58
CA GLY A 219 3.13 7.51 -4.91
C GLY A 219 3.83 8.08 -3.68
N SER A 220 4.98 8.69 -3.94
CA SER A 220 5.78 9.41 -2.95
C SER A 220 6.45 10.60 -3.60
N GLU A 221 6.57 11.71 -2.88
CA GLU A 221 7.40 12.84 -3.33
C GLU A 221 8.86 12.42 -3.46
N TYR A 222 9.52 12.87 -4.53
CA TYR A 222 10.93 12.60 -4.76
C TYR A 222 11.80 13.47 -3.84
N ALA A 223 12.19 12.92 -2.68
CA ALA A 223 13.20 13.54 -1.84
C ALA A 223 14.58 13.39 -2.52
N GLY A 224 14.99 14.37 -3.33
CA GLY A 224 16.32 14.37 -3.95
C GLY A 224 17.43 14.00 -2.95
N THR A 225 18.24 12.98 -3.26
CA THR A 225 19.43 12.51 -2.51
C THR A 225 19.30 12.23 -1.00
N GLN A 226 18.11 12.36 -0.40
CA GLN A 226 17.89 12.12 1.02
C GLN A 226 17.23 10.77 1.23
N ASP A 227 17.89 9.93 2.04
CA ASP A 227 17.50 8.57 2.38
C ASP A 227 15.98 8.42 2.55
N CYS A 228 15.39 7.54 1.75
CA CYS A 228 14.00 7.10 1.85
C CYS A 228 13.65 6.62 3.28
N CYS A 229 14.67 6.27 4.07
CA CYS A 229 14.60 5.78 5.44
C CYS A 229 14.51 6.87 6.53
N THR A 230 14.63 8.17 6.21
CA THR A 230 14.83 9.23 7.23
C THR A 230 13.75 10.28 7.37
N THR A 231 12.75 10.33 6.49
CA THR A 231 11.56 11.18 6.73
C THR A 231 10.28 10.40 6.53
N ALA A 232 9.32 10.74 7.37
CA ALA A 232 8.08 10.03 7.62
C ALA A 232 7.26 9.73 6.35
N ALA A 233 6.59 8.58 6.34
CA ALA A 233 5.55 8.27 5.36
C ALA A 233 4.39 9.28 5.41
N ALA A 234 4.04 9.79 6.60
CA ALA A 234 3.05 10.86 6.76
C ALA A 234 3.40 12.11 5.96
N ASP A 235 4.68 12.48 5.90
CA ASP A 235 5.12 13.74 5.31
C ASP A 235 5.46 13.62 3.81
N ARG A 236 5.64 12.40 3.28
CA ARG A 236 6.08 12.16 1.88
C ARG A 236 5.10 11.41 1.01
N CYS A 237 4.30 10.53 1.61
CA CYS A 237 3.46 9.61 0.86
C CYS A 237 1.98 9.92 1.11
N CYS A 238 1.57 10.21 2.36
CA CYS A 238 0.16 10.36 2.68
C CYS A 238 -0.50 11.58 2.00
N GLU A 239 0.25 12.66 1.74
CA GLU A 239 -0.30 13.84 1.05
C GLU A 239 -0.59 13.58 -0.44
N VAL A 240 0.12 12.63 -1.07
CA VAL A 240 0.00 12.33 -2.51
C VAL A 240 -0.84 11.09 -2.80
N MET A 241 -1.07 10.21 -1.81
CA MET A 241 -1.86 8.98 -1.96
C MET A 241 -3.38 9.22 -1.82
N ASN A 242 -4.04 9.62 -2.91
CA ASN A 242 -5.43 10.09 -2.90
C ASN A 242 -6.41 9.26 -3.73
N PHE A 243 -7.71 9.41 -3.41
CA PHE A 243 -8.81 8.97 -4.26
C PHE A 243 -9.03 9.96 -5.41
N PHE A 244 -9.42 9.43 -6.57
CA PHE A 244 -9.81 10.22 -7.74
C PHE A 244 -11.14 9.71 -8.28
N ALA A 245 -11.93 10.61 -8.87
CA ALA A 245 -13.22 10.26 -9.48
C ALA A 245 -13.04 9.43 -10.77
N SER A 246 -11.89 9.52 -11.43
CA SER A 246 -11.50 8.63 -12.54
C SER A 246 -10.00 8.38 -12.57
N ALA A 247 -9.59 7.32 -13.27
CA ALA A 247 -8.18 7.09 -13.58
C ALA A 247 -7.58 8.24 -14.41
N GLU A 248 -8.36 8.83 -15.32
CA GLU A 248 -7.93 9.97 -16.14
C GLU A 248 -7.61 11.19 -15.26
N ASN A 249 -8.41 11.44 -14.22
CA ASN A 249 -8.12 12.52 -13.27
C ASN A 249 -6.84 12.24 -12.47
N ALA A 250 -6.62 11.00 -12.04
CA ALA A 250 -5.39 10.61 -11.35
C ALA A 250 -4.16 10.79 -12.25
N GLU A 251 -4.26 10.41 -13.52
CA GLU A 251 -3.20 10.58 -14.53
C GLU A 251 -2.93 12.06 -14.84
N ALA A 252 -3.98 12.87 -14.99
CA ALA A 252 -3.86 14.30 -15.21
C ALA A 252 -3.22 15.01 -14.02
N TRP A 253 -3.63 14.66 -12.79
CA TRP A 253 -3.02 15.17 -11.58
C TRP A 253 -1.54 14.79 -11.49
N ALA A 254 -1.19 13.54 -11.79
CA ALA A 254 0.21 13.08 -11.78
C ALA A 254 1.06 13.83 -12.83
N ALA A 255 0.50 14.16 -13.99
CA ALA A 255 1.19 14.95 -15.01
C ALA A 255 1.46 16.41 -14.58
N GLU A 256 0.63 16.97 -13.69
CA GLU A 256 0.81 18.30 -13.10
C GLU A 256 1.80 18.30 -11.91
N HIS A 257 2.13 17.12 -11.37
CA HIS A 257 3.03 16.94 -10.23
C HIS A 257 4.22 16.04 -10.61
N PRO A 258 5.11 16.49 -11.51
CA PRO A 258 6.21 15.68 -12.04
C PRO A 258 7.30 15.34 -11.00
N ASP A 259 7.24 15.95 -9.82
CA ASP A 259 8.06 15.67 -8.65
C ASP A 259 7.52 14.51 -7.79
N VAL A 260 6.36 13.98 -8.13
CA VAL A 260 5.75 12.81 -7.49
C VAL A 260 5.90 11.59 -8.38
N ASP A 261 6.68 10.62 -7.92
CA ASP A 261 6.74 9.31 -8.54
C ASP A 261 5.62 8.42 -7.99
N GLY A 262 4.78 7.89 -8.88
CA GLY A 262 3.68 7.02 -8.46
C GLY A 262 2.95 6.34 -9.61
N VAL A 263 1.88 5.64 -9.26
CA VAL A 263 1.08 4.83 -10.17
C VAL A 263 -0.40 4.94 -9.82
N VAL A 264 -1.25 4.87 -10.84
CA VAL A 264 -2.70 4.72 -10.66
C VAL A 264 -3.02 3.24 -10.43
N LEU A 265 -3.77 2.96 -9.38
CA LEU A 265 -4.28 1.64 -9.03
C LEU A 265 -5.75 1.51 -9.42
N THR A 266 -6.09 0.31 -9.89
CA THR A 266 -7.49 -0.14 -9.96
C THR A 266 -8.09 -0.31 -8.56
N LYS A 267 -9.42 -0.37 -8.48
CA LYS A 267 -10.15 -0.56 -7.21
C LYS A 267 -9.74 -1.82 -6.48
N GLU A 268 -9.60 -2.92 -7.21
CA GLU A 268 -9.20 -4.22 -6.68
C GLU A 268 -7.77 -4.18 -6.15
N GLN A 269 -6.85 -3.54 -6.90
CA GLN A 269 -5.46 -3.37 -6.48
C GLN A 269 -5.35 -2.50 -5.22
N ALA A 270 -6.07 -1.37 -5.18
CA ALA A 270 -6.04 -0.45 -4.04
C ALA A 270 -6.63 -1.09 -2.77
N LEU A 271 -7.77 -1.78 -2.90
CA LEU A 271 -8.38 -2.50 -1.78
C LEU A 271 -7.44 -3.58 -1.26
N ARG A 272 -6.89 -4.40 -2.17
CA ARG A 272 -5.96 -5.46 -1.80
C ARG A 272 -4.72 -4.93 -1.09
N LEU A 273 -4.17 -3.82 -1.59
CA LEU A 273 -3.04 -3.15 -0.95
C LEU A 273 -3.37 -2.74 0.49
N GLY A 274 -4.51 -2.09 0.74
CA GLY A 274 -4.94 -1.74 2.09
C GLY A 274 -5.07 -2.97 3.01
N VAL A 275 -5.66 -4.07 2.51
CA VAL A 275 -5.80 -5.33 3.26
C VAL A 275 -4.45 -5.97 3.55
N ASP A 276 -3.54 -6.02 2.58
CA ASP A 276 -2.22 -6.63 2.76
C ASP A 276 -1.38 -5.85 3.79
N ILE A 277 -1.56 -4.52 3.86
CA ILE A 277 -0.89 -3.65 4.84
C ILE A 277 -1.49 -3.79 6.25
N PHE A 278 -2.82 -3.60 6.38
CA PHE A 278 -3.47 -3.38 7.67
C PHE A 278 -4.32 -4.57 8.15
N GLY A 279 -4.67 -5.51 7.27
CA GLY A 279 -5.65 -6.55 7.55
C GLY A 279 -5.27 -7.52 8.67
N ARG A 280 -4.00 -7.56 9.09
CA ARG A 280 -3.53 -8.35 10.26
C ARG A 280 -3.08 -7.47 11.42
N LEU A 281 -3.32 -6.16 11.38
CA LEU A 281 -2.75 -5.23 12.34
C LEU A 281 -3.37 -5.30 13.74
N LEU A 282 -4.63 -5.73 13.87
CA LEU A 282 -5.29 -5.94 15.17
C LEU A 282 -5.62 -7.40 15.45
N HIS A 283 -5.13 -8.31 14.62
CA HIS A 283 -5.36 -9.74 14.73
C HIS A 283 -4.03 -10.43 15.04
N ASP A 284 -4.08 -11.53 15.79
CA ASP A 284 -2.89 -12.33 16.16
C ASP A 284 -2.36 -13.18 14.99
#